data_AF-A0A838H4T5-F1
#
_entry.id   AF-A0A838H4T5-F1
#
_cell.length_a   1.000
_cell.length_b   1.000
_cell.length_c   1.000
_cell.angle_alpha   90.00
_cell.angle_beta   90.00
_cell.angle_gamma   90.00
#
_symmetry.space_group_name_H-M   'P 1'
#
loop_
_entity.id
_entity.type
_entity.pdbx_description
1 polymer ?
#
loop_
_entity_poly.entity_id
_entity_poly.type
_entity_poly.pdbx_seq_one_letter_code
_entity_poly.pdbx_strand_id
1 'polypeptide(L)'
;MSVVDEGQVVHVDDMWVDFIVGPPDHPYRALDLDEYAEALSDGRLTQAEAAQGLRRAQRFLGRRLNRRHDTARTWPDFHPMRSSRC
;
A
#
# COMPACT_ATOMS: atom_id res chain seq x y z
N MET A 1 -6.50 -11.04 1.17
CA MET A 1 -5.73 -10.33 2.22
C MET A 1 -5.92 -11.01 3.57
N SER A 2 -5.04 -11.94 3.87
CA SER A 2 -4.76 -12.35 5.23
C SER A 2 -3.66 -11.47 5.82
N VAL A 3 -3.71 -11.29 7.14
CA VAL A 3 -2.57 -10.84 7.94
C VAL A 3 -2.45 -11.86 9.06
N VAL A 4 -1.36 -12.62 9.06
CA VAL A 4 -1.10 -13.65 10.07
C VAL A 4 0.16 -13.22 10.82
N ASP A 5 0.03 -13.09 12.14
CA ASP A 5 1.13 -12.70 13.03
C ASP A 5 1.54 -13.92 13.87
N GLU A 6 2.78 -14.35 13.67
CA GLU A 6 3.41 -15.47 14.38
C GLU A 6 4.43 -14.96 15.43
N GLY A 7 4.27 -13.72 15.88
CA GLY A 7 5.05 -13.07 16.93
C GLY A 7 6.38 -12.49 16.44
N GLN A 8 7.18 -13.27 15.71
CA GLN A 8 8.43 -12.79 15.09
C GLN A 8 8.27 -12.53 13.59
N VAL A 9 7.23 -13.08 12.98
CA VAL A 9 6.98 -13.02 11.54
C VAL A 9 5.55 -12.59 11.31
N VAL A 10 5.36 -11.64 10.39
CA VAL A 10 4.04 -11.25 9.91
C VAL A 10 3.94 -11.62 8.44
N HIS A 11 2.98 -12.47 8.12
CA HIS A 11 2.62 -12.83 6.75
C HIS A 11 1.48 -11.93 6.28
N VAL A 12 1.67 -11.30 5.13
CA VAL A 12 0.67 -10.42 4.51
C VAL A 12 0.52 -10.83 3.05
N ASP A 13 -0.72 -11.05 2.61
CA ASP A 13 -0.99 -11.18 1.18
C ASP A 13 -1.14 -9.79 0.57
N ASP A 14 -0.37 -9.55 -0.49
CA ASP A 14 -0.52 -8.35 -1.30
C ASP A 14 -1.89 -8.30 -2.00
N MET A 15 -2.35 -7.07 -2.27
CA MET A 15 -3.65 -6.80 -2.90
C MET A 15 -3.55 -5.95 -4.16
N TRP A 16 -2.42 -5.94 -4.87
CA TRP A 16 -2.28 -5.43 -6.24
C TRP A 16 -2.62 -3.94 -6.46
N VAL A 17 -2.86 -3.14 -5.41
CA VAL A 17 -3.21 -1.72 -5.55
C VAL A 17 -2.24 -0.89 -4.74
N ASP A 18 -1.41 -0.14 -5.44
CA ASP A 18 -0.34 0.65 -4.84
C ASP A 18 -0.51 2.15 -5.06
N PHE A 19 0.10 2.92 -4.16
CA PHE A 19 0.10 4.38 -4.23
C PHE A 19 1.51 4.93 -4.04
N ILE A 20 1.97 5.74 -4.98
CA ILE A 20 3.15 6.59 -4.77
C ILE A 20 2.67 7.92 -4.20
N VAL A 21 3.11 8.22 -2.97
CA VAL A 21 2.84 9.49 -2.30
C VAL A 21 4.07 10.37 -2.41
N GLY A 22 3.93 11.49 -3.10
CA GLY A 22 5.00 12.47 -3.26
C GLY A 22 5.22 13.32 -2.00
N PRO A 23 6.17 14.26 -2.06
CA PRO A 23 6.32 15.29 -1.03
C PRO A 23 5.02 16.09 -0.87
N PRO A 24 4.88 16.87 0.23
CA PRO A 24 3.70 17.70 0.45
C PRO A 24 3.28 18.48 -0.79
N ASP A 25 1.97 18.62 -0.97
CA ASP A 25 1.33 19.34 -2.08
C ASP A 25 1.54 18.71 -3.48
N HIS A 26 2.13 17.52 -3.57
CA HIS A 26 2.16 16.74 -4.80
C HIS A 26 0.98 15.76 -4.87
N PRO A 27 0.35 15.59 -6.04
CA PRO A 27 -0.66 14.56 -6.21
C PRO A 27 -0.01 13.18 -6.03
N TYR A 28 -0.70 12.27 -5.34
CA TYR A 28 -0.33 10.87 -5.35
C TYR A 28 -0.66 10.24 -6.71
N ARG A 29 0.00 9.13 -7.02
CA ARG A 29 -0.31 8.28 -8.16
C ARG A 29 -0.85 6.95 -7.67
N ALA A 30 -1.94 6.48 -8.26
CA ALA A 30 -2.38 5.08 -8.13
C ALA A 30 -1.65 4.26 -9.20
N LEU A 31 -1.20 3.07 -8.82
CA LEU A 31 -0.52 2.12 -9.70
C LEU A 31 -1.29 0.80 -9.77
N ASP A 32 -0.96 0.02 -10.80
CA ASP A 32 -1.27 -1.40 -10.95
C ASP A 32 -2.77 -1.76 -10.95
N LEU A 33 -3.63 -0.77 -11.25
CA LEU A 33 -5.07 -0.99 -11.39
C LEU A 33 -5.42 -1.84 -12.63
N ASP A 34 -4.56 -1.85 -13.64
CA ASP A 34 -4.62 -2.77 -14.77
C ASP A 34 -4.28 -4.19 -14.33
N GLU A 35 -3.17 -4.40 -13.61
CA GLU A 35 -2.84 -5.71 -13.04
C GLU A 35 -3.91 -6.21 -12.06
N TYR A 36 -4.53 -5.32 -11.29
CA TYR A 36 -5.68 -5.61 -10.45
C TYR A 36 -6.87 -6.14 -11.25
N ALA A 37 -7.15 -5.52 -12.39
CA ALA A 37 -8.22 -5.91 -13.29
C ALA A 37 -7.91 -7.24 -13.99
N GLU A 38 -6.65 -7.46 -14.37
CA GLU A 38 -6.18 -8.73 -14.91
C GLU A 38 -6.28 -9.85 -13.87
N ALA A 39 -5.84 -9.61 -12.63
CA ALA A 39 -5.94 -10.59 -11.54
C ALA A 39 -7.40 -10.98 -11.26
N LEU A 40 -8.33 -10.03 -11.31
CA LEU A 40 -9.77 -10.34 -11.24
C LEU A 40 -10.25 -11.14 -12.46
N SER A 41 -9.82 -10.76 -13.67
CA SER A 41 -10.24 -11.40 -14.92
C SER A 41 -9.73 -12.85 -15.04
N ASP A 42 -8.51 -13.09 -14.58
CA ASP A 42 -7.85 -14.40 -14.56
C ASP A 42 -8.31 -15.29 -13.39
N GLY A 43 -9.17 -14.76 -12.50
CA GLY A 43 -9.63 -15.47 -11.30
C GLY A 43 -8.60 -15.60 -10.18
N ARG A 44 -7.47 -14.90 -10.28
CA ARG A 44 -6.47 -14.77 -9.20
C ARG A 44 -7.00 -13.95 -8.02
N LEU A 45 -7.97 -13.07 -8.27
CA LEU A 45 -8.79 -12.43 -7.25
C LEU A 45 -10.26 -12.83 -7.43
N THR A 46 -10.92 -13.21 -6.34
CA THR A 46 -12.38 -13.32 -6.36
C THR A 46 -13.01 -11.93 -6.45
N GLN A 47 -14.25 -11.85 -6.96
CA GLN A 47 -15.01 -10.59 -6.98
C GLN A 47 -15.15 -9.95 -5.59
N ALA A 48 -15.29 -10.79 -4.55
CA ALA A 48 -15.40 -10.31 -3.18
C ALA A 48 -14.08 -9.69 -2.68
N GLU A 49 -12.94 -10.30 -2.99
CA GLU A 49 -11.62 -9.76 -2.67
C GLU A 49 -11.35 -8.47 -3.44
N ALA A 50 -11.71 -8.43 -4.73
CA ALA A 50 -11.60 -7.24 -5.55
C ALA A 50 -12.43 -6.06 -4.98
N ALA A 51 -13.68 -6.33 -4.60
CA ALA A 51 -14.51 -5.31 -3.98
C ALA A 51 -13.95 -4.83 -2.63
N GLN A 52 -13.34 -5.72 -1.84
CA GLN A 52 -12.73 -5.35 -0.56
C GLN A 52 -11.46 -4.52 -0.74
N GLY A 53 -10.60 -4.87 -1.70
CA GLY A 53 -9.37 -4.11 -2.00
C GLY A 53 -9.71 -2.67 -2.39
N LEU A 54 -10.64 -2.47 -3.33
CA LEU A 54 -11.12 -1.13 -3.73
C LEU A 54 -11.68 -0.33 -2.54
N ARG A 55 -12.47 -0.96 -1.66
CA ARG A 55 -13.00 -0.29 -0.44
C ARG A 55 -11.90 0.09 0.55
N ARG A 56 -10.81 -0.67 0.62
CA ARG A 56 -9.65 -0.36 1.48
C ARG A 56 -8.84 0.79 0.88
N ALA A 57 -8.55 0.73 -0.42
CA ALA A 57 -7.91 1.80 -1.16
C ALA A 57 -8.66 3.14 -0.98
N GLN A 58 -9.99 3.15 -1.21
CA GLN A 58 -10.80 4.36 -1.02
C GLN A 58 -10.75 4.89 0.42
N ARG A 59 -10.77 3.99 1.42
CA ARG A 59 -10.66 4.39 2.83
C ARG A 59 -9.28 4.96 3.16
N PHE A 60 -8.22 4.41 2.57
CA PHE A 60 -6.86 4.95 2.72
C PHE A 60 -6.78 6.35 2.13
N LEU A 61 -7.20 6.53 0.88
CA LEU A 61 -7.25 7.83 0.21
C LEU A 61 -8.02 8.85 1.04
N GLY A 62 -9.25 8.53 1.43
CA GLY A 62 -10.11 9.45 2.19
C GLY A 62 -9.61 9.79 3.60
N ARG A 63 -8.89 8.88 4.25
CA ARG A 63 -8.40 9.10 5.63
C ARG A 63 -7.01 9.72 5.68
N ARG A 64 -6.16 9.48 4.68
CA ARG A 64 -4.73 9.77 4.72
C ARG A 64 -4.25 10.75 3.65
N LEU A 65 -4.81 10.71 2.44
CA LEU A 65 -4.28 11.49 1.31
C LEU A 65 -5.18 12.65 0.86
N ASN A 66 -6.51 12.51 0.96
CA ASN A 66 -7.47 13.52 0.48
C ASN A 66 -7.89 14.56 1.56
N ARG A 67 -7.20 14.61 2.69
CA ARG A 67 -7.40 15.66 3.72
C ARG A 67 -6.31 16.70 3.59
N ARG A 68 -6.57 17.97 3.97
CA ARG A 68 -5.52 19.01 4.04
C ARG A 68 -4.30 18.43 4.77
N HIS A 69 -3.13 18.54 4.16
CA HIS A 69 -1.87 18.01 4.67
C HIS A 69 -1.68 18.49 6.11
N ASP A 70 -1.94 17.61 7.08
CA ASP A 70 -1.57 17.84 8.46
C ASP A 70 -0.06 17.57 8.53
N THR A 71 0.73 18.63 8.34
CA THR A 71 2.18 18.60 8.25
C THR A 71 2.80 18.27 9.61
N ALA A 72 2.77 16.99 9.98
CA ALA A 72 3.84 16.26 10.67
C ALA A 72 3.46 14.77 10.84
N ARG A 73 4.01 13.87 10.01
CA ARG A 73 4.21 12.41 10.31
C ARG A 73 5.46 11.91 9.57
N THR A 74 6.63 12.06 10.18
CA THR A 74 7.94 11.78 9.60
C THR A 74 8.20 10.28 9.34
N TRP A 75 8.78 9.93 8.18
CA TRP A 75 10.00 9.10 8.13
C TRP A 75 11.04 9.67 7.15
N PRO A 76 11.80 10.67 7.58
CA PRO A 76 13.17 10.90 7.12
C PRO A 76 14.08 10.92 8.38
N ASP A 77 15.32 10.45 8.45
CA ASP A 77 16.37 10.10 7.50
C ASP A 77 16.73 8.59 7.63
N PHE A 78 17.16 7.93 6.54
CA PHE A 78 17.40 6.49 6.49
C PHE A 78 18.88 6.16 6.23
N HIS A 79 19.57 5.62 7.25
CA HIS A 79 20.96 5.13 7.15
C HIS A 79 21.01 3.62 7.38
N PRO A 80 21.07 2.78 6.33
CA PRO A 80 21.29 1.34 6.53
C PRO A 80 22.69 1.18 7.16
N MET A 81 22.80 0.44 8.28
CA MET A 81 24.11 0.19 8.89
C MET A 81 25.06 -0.32 7.81
N ARG A 82 26.17 0.39 7.62
CA ARG A 82 27.29 -0.12 6.82
C ARG A 82 27.65 -1.47 7.43
N SER A 83 27.46 -2.54 6.66
CA SER A 83 28.04 -3.82 6.98
C SER A 83 29.54 -3.59 7.18
N SER A 84 29.99 -3.58 8.43
CA SER A 84 31.42 -3.64 8.75
C SER A 84 31.91 -4.99 8.25
N ARG A 85 32.45 -4.95 7.02
CA ARG A 85 33.51 -5.81 6.46
C ARG A 85 33.86 -7.05 7.29
N CYS A 86 33.57 -8.24 6.76
CA CYS A 86 34.46 -9.09 5.97
C CYS A 86 33.93 -10.52 5.99
#